data_AF-A0A6P5BNV3-F1
#
_entry.id   AF-A0A6P5BNV3-F1
#
_cell.length_a   1.000
_cell.length_b   1.000
_cell.length_c   1.000
_cell.angle_alpha   90.00
_cell.angle_beta   90.00
_cell.angle_gamma   90.00
#
_symmetry.space_group_name_H-M   'P 1'
#
loop_
_entity.id
_entity.type
_entity.pdbx_description
1 polymer ?
#
loop_
_entity_poly.entity_id
_entity_poly.type
_entity_poly.pdbx_seq_one_letter_code
_entity_poly.pdbx_strand_id
1 'polypeptide(L)'
;MKDEMAFSTPTAKKPVSLYTVHDGAVHTVQRSPFYKDIILTVGGWNVAIWKEGIMTGPLLQSCCAPKRYTSGHWSLTRPGVFYIGREDGYIDIWDLLEKTHEPAQSQNICITMIMYIKPWTFSAKQQFIAIADYYGTLHILEIPWTLSHPSTNEVSSVSHYFEREVKHLEYVEQRRKIREQEKREMELELEKKKVFFQISSSHQPKASNGVT
;
A
#
# COMPACT_ATOMS: atom_id res chain seq x y z
N MET A 1 -32.71 -42.05 18.67
CA MET A 1 -32.54 -40.79 17.90
C MET A 1 -31.84 -39.77 18.78
N LYS A 2 -30.51 -39.69 18.69
CA LYS A 2 -29.72 -38.53 19.09
C LYS A 2 -28.60 -38.45 18.05
N ASP A 3 -28.87 -37.72 16.98
CA ASP A 3 -27.84 -37.32 16.02
C ASP A 3 -26.96 -36.29 16.70
N GLU A 4 -25.73 -36.67 17.00
CA GLU A 4 -24.65 -35.75 17.36
C GLU A 4 -24.21 -35.04 16.08
N MET A 5 -24.72 -33.81 15.86
CA MET A 5 -24.13 -32.91 14.87
C MET A 5 -22.78 -32.42 15.40
N ALA A 6 -21.72 -33.15 15.05
CA ALA A 6 -20.35 -32.67 15.18
C ALA A 6 -20.16 -31.46 14.25
N PHE A 7 -20.19 -30.25 14.81
CA PHE A 7 -19.73 -29.06 14.10
C PHE A 7 -18.22 -29.16 13.90
N SER A 8 -17.80 -29.41 12.65
CA SER A 8 -16.40 -29.35 12.27
C SER A 8 -15.85 -27.96 12.57
N THR A 9 -14.86 -27.87 13.45
CA THR A 9 -14.12 -26.64 13.71
C THR A 9 -13.50 -26.14 12.39
N PRO A 10 -13.79 -24.90 11.94
CA PRO A 10 -13.17 -24.37 10.74
C PRO A 10 -11.67 -24.28 10.96
N THR A 11 -10.90 -25.11 10.26
CA THR A 11 -9.44 -24.98 10.24
C THR A 11 -9.11 -23.69 9.51
N ALA A 12 -8.48 -22.74 10.21
CA ALA A 12 -8.05 -21.49 9.63
C ALA A 12 -7.07 -21.78 8.47
N LYS A 13 -7.51 -21.48 7.24
CA LYS A 13 -6.66 -21.62 6.05
C LYS A 13 -5.53 -20.60 6.14
N LYS A 14 -4.30 -21.03 5.81
CA LYS A 14 -3.16 -20.12 5.73
C LYS A 14 -3.45 -19.00 4.70
N PRO A 15 -2.98 -17.77 4.94
CA PRO A 15 -3.16 -16.69 3.99
C PRO A 15 -2.44 -17.01 2.68
N VAL A 16 -3.02 -16.57 1.56
CA VAL A 16 -2.45 -16.76 0.21
C VAL A 16 -1.17 -15.92 0.03
N SER A 17 -1.11 -14.74 0.66
CA SER A 17 0.02 -13.83 0.60
C SER A 17 0.14 -13.01 1.89
N LEU A 18 1.34 -12.51 2.16
CA LEU A 18 1.66 -11.66 3.32
C LEU A 18 2.59 -10.55 2.87
N TYR A 19 2.25 -9.30 3.21
CA TYR A 19 3.07 -8.13 2.91
C TYR A 19 3.24 -7.24 4.13
N THR A 20 4.46 -6.77 4.34
CA THR A 20 4.79 -5.78 5.38
C THR A 20 4.74 -4.38 4.78
N VAL A 21 3.52 -3.93 4.44
CA VAL A 21 3.31 -2.60 3.82
C VAL A 21 3.06 -1.51 4.85
N HIS A 22 2.28 -1.79 5.88
CA HIS A 22 1.99 -0.83 6.94
C HIS A 22 2.98 -0.98 8.09
N ASP A 23 3.38 0.15 8.65
CA ASP A 23 4.28 0.29 9.80
C ASP A 23 3.52 0.45 11.13
N GLY A 24 2.21 0.21 11.13
CA GLY A 24 1.36 0.23 12.29
C GLY A 24 0.09 -0.60 12.10
N ALA A 25 -0.80 -0.55 13.09
CA ALA A 25 -2.09 -1.23 13.01
C ALA A 25 -2.91 -0.73 11.81
N VAL A 26 -3.43 -1.66 11.02
CA VAL A 26 -4.34 -1.37 9.90
C VAL A 26 -5.73 -1.15 10.48
N HIS A 27 -6.23 0.07 10.36
CA HIS A 27 -7.53 0.47 10.89
C HIS A 27 -8.61 0.53 9.79
N THR A 28 -8.21 0.63 8.52
CA THR A 28 -9.13 0.64 7.38
C THR A 28 -8.75 -0.44 6.39
N VAL A 29 -9.72 -1.26 6.00
CA VAL A 29 -9.67 -2.12 4.82
C VAL A 29 -11.01 -1.96 4.09
N GLN A 30 -11.01 -1.35 2.91
CA GLN A 30 -12.23 -0.99 2.22
C GLN A 30 -12.13 -1.24 0.70
N ARG A 31 -13.07 -2.00 0.15
CA ARG A 31 -13.23 -2.12 -1.30
C ARG A 31 -13.72 -0.81 -1.90
N SER A 32 -13.24 -0.49 -3.09
CA SER A 32 -13.77 0.63 -3.87
C SER A 32 -15.25 0.41 -4.18
N PRO A 33 -16.10 1.43 -4.08
CA PRO A 33 -17.49 1.33 -4.52
C PRO A 33 -17.63 1.26 -6.05
N PHE A 34 -16.55 1.55 -6.80
CA PHE A 34 -16.55 1.57 -8.27
C PHE A 34 -15.87 0.37 -8.90
N TYR A 35 -14.89 -0.23 -8.21
CA TYR A 35 -14.12 -1.38 -8.72
C TYR A 35 -14.17 -2.53 -7.73
N LYS A 36 -14.65 -3.69 -8.19
CA LYS A 36 -14.89 -4.86 -7.33
C LYS A 36 -13.61 -5.45 -6.75
N ASP A 37 -12.50 -5.28 -7.46
CA ASP A 37 -11.20 -5.86 -7.19
C ASP A 37 -10.19 -4.86 -6.58
N ILE A 38 -10.58 -3.61 -6.34
CA ILE A 38 -9.68 -2.60 -5.77
C ILE A 38 -9.96 -2.42 -4.28
N ILE A 39 -8.91 -2.47 -3.47
CA ILE A 39 -8.99 -2.40 -2.00
C ILE A 39 -8.06 -1.29 -1.51
N LEU A 40 -8.57 -0.40 -0.67
CA LEU A 40 -7.79 0.57 0.11
C LEU A 40 -7.47 -0.03 1.47
N THR A 41 -6.22 0.10 1.89
CA THR A 41 -5.80 -0.14 3.27
C THR A 41 -5.11 1.09 3.84
N VAL A 42 -5.37 1.36 5.11
CA VAL A 42 -4.79 2.51 5.81
C VAL A 42 -4.35 2.05 7.20
N GLY A 43 -3.12 2.40 7.55
CA GLY A 43 -2.52 2.03 8.82
C GLY A 43 -1.17 2.68 9.00
N GLY A 44 -0.82 3.00 10.26
CA GLY A 44 0.45 3.63 10.58
C GLY A 44 0.63 4.99 9.90
N TRP A 45 1.69 5.17 9.12
CA TRP A 45 2.00 6.41 8.42
C TRP A 45 1.81 6.33 6.90
N ASN A 46 1.10 5.32 6.39
CA ASN A 46 0.89 5.18 4.95
C ASN A 46 -0.48 4.64 4.55
N VAL A 47 -0.78 4.85 3.27
CA VAL A 47 -1.94 4.26 2.58
C VAL A 47 -1.42 3.28 1.54
N ALA A 48 -2.20 2.25 1.26
CA ALA A 48 -1.95 1.38 0.12
C ALA A 48 -3.23 1.03 -0.63
N ILE A 49 -3.11 0.91 -1.96
CA ILE A 49 -4.18 0.45 -2.84
C ILE A 49 -3.74 -0.87 -3.46
N TRP A 50 -4.63 -1.86 -3.40
CA TRP A 50 -4.39 -3.22 -3.84
C TRP A 50 -5.36 -3.59 -4.94
N LYS A 51 -4.97 -4.56 -5.77
CA LYS A 51 -5.86 -5.21 -6.74
C LYS A 51 -5.91 -6.70 -6.45
N GLU A 52 -7.12 -7.26 -6.35
CA GLU A 52 -7.30 -8.69 -6.17
C GLU A 52 -6.70 -9.47 -7.34
N GLY A 53 -6.08 -10.61 -7.04
CA GLY A 53 -5.35 -11.43 -8.02
C GLY A 53 -3.92 -10.96 -8.29
N ILE A 54 -3.53 -9.74 -7.88
CA ILE A 54 -2.15 -9.26 -8.02
C ILE A 54 -1.37 -9.55 -6.74
N MET A 55 -0.38 -10.45 -6.85
CA MET A 55 0.43 -10.94 -5.73
C MET A 55 1.88 -10.41 -5.74
N THR A 56 2.16 -9.39 -6.55
CA THR A 56 3.49 -8.75 -6.60
C THR A 56 3.60 -7.56 -5.65
N GLY A 57 2.49 -7.09 -5.08
CA GLY A 57 2.45 -5.98 -4.14
C GLY A 57 1.24 -5.05 -4.35
N PRO A 58 1.17 -3.93 -3.63
CA PRO A 58 0.14 -2.91 -3.84
C PRO A 58 0.37 -2.15 -5.15
N LEU A 59 -0.72 -1.70 -5.79
CA LEU A 59 -0.68 -0.81 -6.95
C LEU A 59 -0.16 0.59 -6.58
N LEU A 60 -0.51 1.06 -5.38
CA LEU A 60 -0.01 2.30 -4.82
C LEU A 60 0.37 2.04 -3.36
N GLN A 61 1.53 2.51 -2.96
CA GLN A 61 1.93 2.62 -1.57
C GLN A 61 2.45 4.05 -1.36
N SER A 62 1.80 4.81 -0.49
CA SER A 62 2.27 6.18 -0.22
C SER A 62 3.59 6.15 0.55
N CYS A 63 4.35 7.23 0.41
CA CYS A 63 5.45 7.54 1.33
C CYS A 63 4.92 7.71 2.77
N CYS A 64 5.86 7.75 3.72
CA CYS A 64 5.57 8.06 5.12
C CYS A 64 4.96 9.46 5.23
N ALA A 65 3.75 9.52 5.77
CA ALA A 65 3.01 10.74 6.03
C ALA A 65 3.64 11.55 7.18
N PRO A 66 3.40 12.87 7.25
CA PRO A 66 3.93 13.71 8.33
C PRO A 66 3.33 13.34 9.71
N LYS A 67 2.16 12.70 9.71
CA LYS A 67 1.38 12.29 10.88
C LYS A 67 0.71 10.96 10.61
N ARG A 68 0.43 10.20 11.67
CA ARG A 68 -0.23 8.90 11.54
C ARG A 68 -1.62 9.06 10.95
N TYR A 69 -1.94 8.12 10.07
CA TYR A 69 -3.30 7.91 9.63
C TYR A 69 -4.07 7.06 10.62
N THR A 70 -5.37 7.36 10.73
CA THR A 70 -6.23 6.82 11.78
C THR A 70 -7.59 6.37 11.26
N SER A 71 -8.02 6.87 10.11
CA SER A 71 -9.22 6.42 9.40
C SER A 71 -9.08 6.67 7.91
N GLY A 72 -9.95 6.04 7.12
CA GLY A 72 -9.96 6.24 5.68
C GLY A 72 -11.27 5.79 5.06
N HIS A 73 -11.67 6.44 3.97
CA HIS A 73 -12.88 6.08 3.24
C HIS A 73 -12.80 6.54 1.78
N TRP A 74 -13.24 5.70 0.84
CA TRP A 74 -13.42 6.08 -0.56
C TRP A 74 -14.47 7.19 -0.73
N SER A 75 -14.30 8.06 -1.72
CA SER A 75 -15.43 8.86 -2.20
C SER A 75 -16.54 7.94 -2.72
N LEU A 76 -17.79 8.38 -2.53
CA LEU A 76 -18.95 7.65 -3.03
C LEU A 76 -19.35 8.07 -4.45
N THR A 77 -18.74 9.14 -4.98
CA THR A 77 -19.10 9.67 -6.31
C THR A 77 -17.92 9.90 -7.25
N ARG A 78 -16.69 9.97 -6.72
CA ARG A 78 -15.48 10.10 -7.54
C ARG A 78 -14.58 8.85 -7.39
N PRO A 79 -14.36 8.05 -8.44
CA PRO A 79 -13.65 6.77 -8.35
C PRO A 79 -12.15 6.90 -8.04
N GLY A 80 -11.55 8.06 -8.30
CA GLY A 80 -10.14 8.34 -8.00
C GLY A 80 -9.91 9.00 -6.64
N VAL A 81 -10.96 9.32 -5.89
CA VAL A 81 -10.87 10.14 -4.67
C VAL A 81 -11.10 9.32 -3.41
N PHE A 82 -10.28 9.57 -2.39
CA PHE A 82 -10.49 9.02 -1.05
C PHE A 82 -10.03 10.00 0.04
N TYR A 83 -10.60 9.83 1.23
CA TYR A 83 -10.37 10.69 2.39
C TYR A 83 -9.64 9.89 3.46
N ILE A 84 -8.64 10.51 4.10
CA ILE A 84 -7.82 9.90 5.15
C ILE A 84 -7.82 10.82 6.36
N GLY A 85 -8.19 10.28 7.52
CA GLY A 85 -8.11 11.01 8.79
C GLY A 85 -6.75 10.83 9.44
N ARG A 86 -6.27 11.90 10.08
CA ARG A 86 -4.98 11.92 10.78
C ARG A 86 -5.11 12.06 12.29
N GLU A 87 -4.03 11.74 12.99
CA GLU A 87 -3.92 11.89 14.45
C GLU A 87 -3.90 13.35 14.93
N ASP A 88 -3.59 14.31 14.06
CA ASP A 88 -3.53 15.75 14.37
C ASP A 88 -4.81 16.52 13.99
N GLY A 89 -5.90 15.81 13.67
CA GLY A 89 -7.20 16.41 13.38
C GLY A 89 -7.37 16.95 11.97
N TYR A 90 -6.45 16.60 11.07
CA TYR A 90 -6.56 16.91 9.66
C TYR A 90 -7.18 15.76 8.86
N ILE A 91 -7.81 16.12 7.74
CA ILE A 91 -8.18 15.21 6.67
C ILE A 91 -7.29 15.47 5.46
N ASP A 92 -6.68 14.39 4.98
CA ASP A 92 -5.99 14.35 3.71
C ASP A 92 -6.93 13.79 2.64
N ILE A 93 -7.06 14.53 1.54
CA ILE A 93 -7.90 14.20 0.39
C ILE A 93 -6.96 13.81 -0.73
N TRP A 94 -7.08 12.58 -1.18
CA TRP A 94 -6.29 12.04 -2.27
C TRP A 94 -7.11 12.03 -3.55
N ASP A 95 -6.50 12.41 -4.67
CA ASP A 95 -7.07 12.27 -6.02
C ASP A 95 -6.02 11.61 -6.93
N LEU A 96 -6.27 10.36 -7.29
CA LEU A 96 -5.34 9.53 -8.09
C LEU A 96 -5.06 10.10 -9.49
N LEU A 97 -5.95 10.94 -10.02
CA LEU A 97 -5.75 11.56 -11.33
C LEU A 97 -5.04 12.92 -11.24
N GLU A 98 -4.90 13.49 -10.04
CA GLU A 98 -4.14 14.71 -9.80
C GLU A 98 -2.70 14.39 -9.40
N LYS A 99 -2.51 13.64 -8.30
CA LYS A 99 -1.19 13.21 -7.82
C LYS A 99 -1.28 12.01 -6.88
N THR A 100 -0.23 11.19 -6.90
CA THR A 100 -0.17 9.91 -6.19
C THR A 100 0.96 9.82 -5.17
N HIS A 101 1.85 10.81 -5.12
CA HIS A 101 2.99 10.84 -4.19
C HIS A 101 2.66 11.56 -2.87
N GLU A 102 1.58 12.34 -2.83
CA GLU A 102 1.09 13.08 -1.65
C GLU A 102 -0.41 13.41 -1.81
N PRO A 103 -1.11 13.80 -0.73
CA PRO A 103 -2.51 14.22 -0.80
C PRO A 103 -2.72 15.43 -1.72
N ALA A 104 -3.83 15.42 -2.49
CA ALA A 104 -4.29 16.57 -3.29
C ALA A 104 -4.53 17.81 -2.42
N GLN A 105 -5.20 17.60 -1.29
CA GLN A 105 -5.54 18.66 -0.34
C GLN A 105 -5.46 18.12 1.09
N SER A 106 -5.07 18.98 2.04
CA SER A 106 -5.17 18.71 3.47
C SER A 106 -5.98 19.83 4.14
N GLN A 107 -6.92 19.47 5.01
CA GLN A 107 -7.76 20.42 5.73
C GLN A 107 -7.77 20.12 7.23
N ASN A 108 -7.54 21.14 8.07
CA ASN A 108 -7.71 21.00 9.51
C ASN A 108 -9.20 21.00 9.86
N ILE A 109 -9.64 20.00 10.60
CA ILE A 109 -11.03 19.87 11.07
C ILE A 109 -11.12 20.16 12.55
N CYS A 110 -10.20 19.59 13.32
CA CYS A 110 -10.13 19.79 14.77
C CYS A 110 -8.67 19.70 15.24
N ILE A 111 -8.47 19.82 16.56
CA ILE A 111 -7.14 19.74 17.19
C ILE A 111 -6.84 18.36 17.79
N THR A 112 -7.73 17.39 17.57
CA THR A 112 -7.59 16.03 18.11
C THR A 112 -7.64 14.97 17.03
N MET A 113 -7.20 13.77 17.37
CA MET A 113 -7.20 12.64 16.45
C MET A 113 -8.59 12.36 15.88
N ILE A 114 -8.64 12.19 14.55
CA ILE A 114 -9.84 11.73 13.87
C ILE A 114 -9.99 10.23 14.12
N MET A 115 -11.16 9.80 14.60
CA MET A 115 -11.46 8.41 14.90
C MET A 115 -12.23 7.71 13.80
N TYR A 116 -13.09 8.45 13.08
CA TYR A 116 -13.89 7.86 12.03
C TYR A 116 -14.29 8.89 10.98
N ILE A 117 -14.37 8.44 9.72
CA ILE A 117 -14.82 9.26 8.59
C ILE A 117 -15.87 8.47 7.82
N LYS A 118 -16.97 9.15 7.48
CA LYS A 118 -18.02 8.58 6.64
C LYS A 118 -18.60 9.63 5.69
N PRO A 119 -18.31 9.55 4.38
CA PRO A 119 -19.02 10.33 3.39
C PRO A 119 -20.47 9.83 3.24
N TRP A 120 -21.35 10.75 2.87
CA TRP A 120 -22.77 10.51 2.69
C TRP A 120 -23.31 11.33 1.51
N THR A 121 -23.98 10.66 0.58
CA THR A 121 -24.66 11.32 -0.53
C THR A 121 -26.08 11.68 -0.12
N PHE A 122 -26.35 12.97 0.09
CA PHE A 122 -27.67 13.46 0.44
C PHE A 122 -28.55 13.68 -0.81
N SER A 123 -27.97 14.23 -1.87
CA SER A 123 -28.61 14.37 -3.18
C SER A 123 -27.59 14.29 -4.32
N ALA A 124 -28.04 14.36 -5.57
CA ALA A 124 -27.15 14.37 -6.74
C ALA A 124 -26.16 15.56 -6.76
N LYS A 125 -26.47 16.65 -6.04
CA LYS A 125 -25.63 17.87 -6.00
C LYS A 125 -25.01 18.14 -4.64
N GLN A 126 -25.38 17.40 -3.61
CA GLN A 126 -25.01 17.69 -2.24
C GLN A 126 -24.55 16.43 -1.52
N GLN A 127 -23.36 16.51 -0.95
CA GLN A 127 -22.73 15.44 -0.21
C GLN A 127 -22.11 15.98 1.05
N PHE A 128 -22.11 15.15 2.08
CA PHE A 128 -21.54 15.48 3.36
C PHE A 128 -20.48 14.46 3.74
N ILE A 129 -19.58 14.86 4.61
CA ILE A 129 -18.65 13.97 5.28
C ILE A 129 -18.81 14.16 6.79
N ALA A 130 -19.10 13.05 7.47
CA ALA A 130 -19.21 13.00 8.92
C ALA A 130 -17.88 12.52 9.50
N ILE A 131 -17.36 13.25 10.49
CA ILE A 131 -16.02 13.05 11.04
C ILE A 131 -16.14 13.03 12.55
N ALA A 132 -15.84 11.89 13.16
CA ALA A 132 -15.84 11.75 14.61
C ALA A 132 -14.42 11.93 15.14
N ASP A 133 -14.26 12.74 16.19
CA ASP A 133 -12.97 12.96 16.85
C ASP A 133 -12.82 12.19 18.16
N TYR A 134 -11.63 12.24 18.73
CA TYR A 134 -11.27 11.53 19.97
C TYR A 134 -12.09 11.96 21.20
N TYR A 135 -12.61 13.19 21.23
CA TYR A 135 -13.46 13.67 22.32
C TYR A 135 -14.93 13.31 22.14
N GLY A 136 -15.28 12.58 21.08
CA GLY A 136 -16.64 12.19 20.78
C GLY A 136 -17.46 13.30 20.09
N THR A 137 -16.80 14.34 19.58
CA THR A 137 -17.48 15.38 18.79
C THR A 137 -17.66 14.88 17.35
N LEU A 138 -18.86 15.10 16.81
CA LEU A 138 -19.17 14.81 15.41
C LEU A 138 -19.17 16.11 14.60
N HIS A 139 -18.25 16.21 13.64
CA HIS A 139 -18.16 17.30 12.68
C HIS A 139 -18.85 16.87 11.37
N ILE A 140 -19.76 17.68 10.84
CA ILE A 140 -20.43 17.44 9.56
C ILE A 140 -20.03 18.56 8.61
N LEU A 141 -19.38 18.21 7.51
CA LEU A 141 -18.91 19.15 6.50
C LEU A 141 -19.54 18.83 5.15
N GLU A 142 -19.86 19.86 4.38
CA GLU A 142 -20.28 19.69 2.98
C GLU A 142 -19.05 19.45 2.11
N ILE A 143 -19.11 18.44 1.24
CA ILE A 143 -18.05 18.15 0.28
C ILE A 143 -18.21 19.09 -0.91
N PRO A 144 -17.20 19.91 -1.24
CA PRO A 144 -17.32 20.88 -2.33
C PRO A 144 -17.52 20.19 -3.69
N TRP A 145 -18.07 20.94 -4.64
CA TRP A 145 -18.41 20.44 -5.98
C TRP A 145 -17.22 19.77 -6.70
N THR A 146 -16.02 20.34 -6.58
CA THR A 146 -14.78 19.83 -7.19
C THR A 146 -14.38 18.43 -6.69
N LEU A 147 -14.79 18.07 -5.47
CA LEU A 147 -14.49 16.78 -4.85
C LEU A 147 -15.66 15.79 -4.93
N SER A 148 -16.86 16.27 -5.28
CA SER A 148 -18.08 15.46 -5.34
C SER A 148 -18.54 15.18 -6.77
N HIS A 149 -18.18 16.02 -7.74
CA HIS A 149 -18.59 15.87 -9.14
C HIS A 149 -17.50 15.17 -9.97
N PRO A 150 -17.76 13.95 -10.49
CA PRO A 150 -16.78 13.25 -11.30
C PRO A 150 -16.62 13.90 -12.68
N SER A 151 -15.40 13.83 -13.20
CA SER A 151 -15.11 14.19 -14.59
C SER A 151 -15.70 13.17 -15.58
N THR A 152 -15.89 13.60 -16.83
CA THR A 152 -16.32 12.68 -17.89
C THR A 152 -15.29 11.55 -18.04
N ASN A 153 -15.76 10.30 -18.03
CA ASN A 153 -14.93 9.10 -18.14
C ASN A 153 -13.97 8.85 -16.96
N GLU A 154 -14.16 9.46 -15.79
CA GLU A 154 -13.25 9.27 -14.64
C GLU A 154 -13.06 7.80 -14.27
N VAL A 155 -14.13 7.00 -14.35
CA VAL A 155 -14.09 5.55 -14.09
C VAL A 155 -13.12 4.85 -15.03
N SER A 156 -13.13 5.20 -16.32
CA SER A 156 -12.23 4.61 -17.32
C SER A 156 -10.80 5.10 -17.12
N SER A 157 -10.60 6.39 -16.81
CA SER A 157 -9.29 6.98 -16.57
C SER A 157 -8.58 6.34 -15.36
N VAL A 158 -9.30 6.14 -14.26
CA VAL A 158 -8.76 5.49 -13.05
C VAL A 158 -8.54 3.99 -13.29
N SER A 159 -9.40 3.32 -14.07
CA SER A 159 -9.15 1.93 -14.49
C SER A 159 -7.84 1.81 -15.27
N HIS A 160 -7.61 2.72 -16.22
CA HIS A 160 -6.39 2.75 -17.01
C HIS A 160 -5.16 3.03 -16.13
N TYR A 161 -5.27 3.90 -15.13
CA TYR A 161 -4.22 4.09 -14.13
C TYR A 161 -3.86 2.77 -13.43
N PHE A 162 -4.84 2.02 -12.93
CA PHE A 162 -4.58 0.73 -12.28
C PHE A 162 -3.97 -0.30 -13.22
N GLU A 163 -4.41 -0.39 -14.48
CA GLU A 163 -3.82 -1.27 -15.48
C GLU A 163 -2.34 -0.95 -15.75
N ARG A 164 -1.96 0.34 -15.75
CA ARG A 164 -0.56 0.74 -15.87
C ARG A 164 0.25 0.33 -14.65
N GLU A 165 -0.28 0.49 -13.45
CA GLU A 165 0.43 0.06 -12.22
C GLU A 165 0.60 -1.46 -12.15
N VAL A 166 -0.38 -2.24 -12.63
CA VAL A 166 -0.21 -3.70 -12.76
C VAL A 166 0.98 -4.04 -13.66
N LYS A 167 1.05 -3.44 -14.86
CA LYS A 167 2.17 -3.66 -15.79
C LYS A 167 3.50 -3.18 -15.20
N HIS A 168 3.48 -2.09 -14.44
CA HIS A 168 4.66 -1.58 -13.75
C HIS A 168 5.17 -2.59 -12.70
N LEU A 169 4.29 -3.17 -11.89
CA LEU A 169 4.67 -4.21 -10.91
C LEU A 169 5.24 -5.46 -11.59
N GLU A 170 4.64 -5.91 -12.70
CA GLU A 170 5.17 -7.02 -13.49
C GLU A 170 6.60 -6.74 -13.99
N TYR A 171 6.82 -5.54 -14.53
CA TYR A 171 8.14 -5.09 -14.97
C TYR A 171 9.15 -5.05 -13.80
N VAL A 172 8.78 -4.46 -12.66
CA VAL A 172 9.65 -4.37 -11.47
C VAL A 172 10.04 -5.76 -10.98
N GLU A 173 9.10 -6.69 -10.94
CA GLU A 173 9.35 -8.08 -10.53
C GLU A 173 10.30 -8.80 -11.49
N GLN A 174 10.11 -8.64 -12.81
CA GLN A 174 11.04 -9.19 -13.81
C GLN A 174 12.45 -8.60 -13.63
N ARG A 175 12.56 -7.28 -13.45
CA ARG A 175 13.85 -6.61 -13.23
C ARG A 175 14.51 -7.04 -11.92
N ARG A 176 13.74 -7.31 -10.87
CA ARG A 176 14.24 -7.84 -9.60
C ARG A 176 14.88 -9.21 -9.81
N LYS A 177 14.21 -10.13 -10.50
CA LYS A 177 14.74 -11.48 -10.80
C LYS A 177 16.07 -11.43 -11.57
N ILE A 178 16.16 -10.54 -12.56
CA ILE A 178 17.39 -10.33 -13.34
C ILE A 178 18.53 -9.84 -12.43
N ARG A 179 18.29 -8.79 -11.63
CA ARG A 179 19.32 -8.26 -10.70
C ARG A 179 19.77 -9.28 -9.66
N GLU A 180 18.86 -10.10 -9.16
CA GLU A 180 19.18 -11.18 -8.21
C GLU A 180 20.05 -12.26 -8.86
N GLN A 181 19.82 -12.57 -10.14
CA GLN A 181 20.64 -13.51 -10.91
C GLN A 181 22.04 -12.93 -11.17
N GLU A 182 22.13 -11.69 -11.67
CA GLU A 182 23.40 -10.98 -11.91
C GLU A 182 24.24 -10.88 -10.62
N LYS A 183 23.58 -10.59 -9.48
CA LYS A 183 24.25 -10.56 -8.18
C LYS A 183 24.82 -11.93 -7.78
N ARG A 184 24.05 -13.01 -7.96
CA ARG A 184 24.52 -14.38 -7.67
C ARG A 184 25.69 -14.78 -8.55
N GLU A 185 25.67 -14.42 -9.83
CA GLU A 185 26.77 -14.69 -10.76
C GLU A 185 28.05 -13.94 -10.35
N MET A 186 27.95 -12.66 -10.01
CA MET A 186 29.08 -11.87 -9.49
C MET A 186 29.66 -12.44 -8.19
N GLU A 187 28.81 -12.89 -7.25
CA GLU A 187 29.25 -13.50 -6.00
C GLU A 187 30.01 -14.82 -6.25
N LEU A 188 29.52 -15.66 -7.17
CA LEU A 188 30.20 -16.90 -7.57
C LEU A 188 31.55 -16.64 -8.24
N GLU A 189 31.64 -15.62 -9.10
CA GLU A 189 32.92 -15.23 -9.71
C GLU A 189 33.92 -14.72 -8.68
N LEU A 190 33.47 -13.91 -7.72
CA LEU A 190 34.33 -13.40 -6.65
C LEU A 190 34.85 -14.55 -5.79
N GLU A 191 34.01 -15.54 -5.48
CA GLU A 191 34.41 -16.70 -4.69
C GLU A 191 35.41 -17.58 -5.44
N LYS A 192 35.19 -17.82 -6.75
CA LYS A 192 36.17 -18.50 -7.61
C LYS A 192 37.52 -17.78 -7.62
N LYS A 193 37.52 -16.45 -7.71
CA LYS A 193 38.74 -15.63 -7.66
C LYS A 193 39.45 -15.73 -6.30
N LYS A 194 38.72 -15.72 -5.19
CA LYS A 194 39.30 -15.92 -3.85
C LYS A 194 39.93 -17.29 -3.69
N VAL A 195 39.23 -18.36 -4.10
CA VAL A 195 39.74 -19.74 -4.06
C VAL A 195 41.01 -19.85 -4.92
N PHE A 196 41.01 -19.27 -6.12
CA PHE A 196 42.19 -19.25 -6.99
C PHE A 196 43.39 -18.55 -6.33
N PHE A 197 43.16 -17.39 -5.69
CA PHE A 197 44.21 -16.64 -4.99
C PHE A 197 44.74 -17.39 -3.74
N GLN A 198 43.89 -18.12 -3.04
CA GLN A 198 44.30 -18.92 -1.89
C GLN A 198 45.12 -20.16 -2.31
N ILE A 199 44.75 -20.82 -3.40
CA ILE A 199 45.54 -21.92 -3.97
C ILE A 199 46.90 -21.42 -4.45
N SER A 200 46.96 -20.30 -5.16
CA SER A 200 48.22 -19.75 -5.68
C SER A 200 49.17 -19.26 -4.59
N SER A 201 48.65 -18.70 -3.49
CA SER A 201 49.46 -18.32 -2.32
C SER A 201 49.97 -19.52 -1.52
N SER A 202 49.24 -20.64 -1.49
CA SER A 202 49.71 -21.89 -0.84
C SER A 202 50.80 -22.64 -1.62
N HIS A 203 50.98 -22.34 -2.92
CA HIS A 203 51.93 -23.03 -3.81
C HIS A 203 53.29 -22.31 -3.98
N GLN A 204 53.59 -21.25 -3.23
CA GLN A 204 54.95 -20.69 -3.25
C GLN A 204 55.94 -21.64 -2.54
N PRO A 205 56.98 -22.15 -3.23
CA PRO A 205 57.94 -23.07 -2.63
C PRO A 205 58.82 -22.35 -1.60
N LYS A 206 58.97 -22.96 -0.41
CA LYS A 206 60.02 -22.56 0.54
C LYS A 206 61.36 -22.72 -0.17
N ALA A 207 62.05 -21.61 -0.43
CA ALA A 207 63.41 -21.64 -0.93
C ALA A 207 64.26 -22.45 0.06
N SER A 208 64.74 -23.61 -0.39
CA SER A 208 65.72 -24.40 0.33
C SER A 208 67.03 -23.63 0.28
N ASN A 209 67.42 -23.01 1.39
CA ASN A 209 68.77 -22.47 1.56
C ASN A 209 69.76 -23.65 1.52
N GLY A 210 70.35 -23.86 0.34
CA GLY A 210 71.45 -24.78 0.13
C GLY A 210 72.67 -24.30 0.92
N VAL A 211 73.15 -25.17 1.80
CA VAL A 211 74.42 -25.04 2.51
C VAL A 211 75.55 -25.32 1.54
N THR A 212 76.48 -24.38 1.39
CA THR A 212 77.92 -24.58 1.20
C THR A 212 78.64 -23.29 1.58
#